data_AF-A0A1G0Y9F5-F1
#
_entry.id   AF-A0A1G0Y9F5-F1
#
_cell.length_a   1.000
_cell.length_b   1.000
_cell.length_c   1.000
_cell.angle_alpha   90.00
_cell.angle_beta   90.00
_cell.angle_gamma   90.00
#
_symmetry.space_group_name_H-M   'P 1'
#
loop_
_entity.id
_entity.type
_entity.pdbx_description
1 polymer ?
#
loop_
_entity_poly.entity_id
_entity_poly.type
_entity_poly.pdbx_seq_one_letter_code
_entity_poly.pdbx_strand_id
1 'polypeptide(L)'
;MNNKSASPATPSRTAIFLSAFVYPGVGQCFQKRWLTGAVFAGLFTVLAVVLIYVVFKPLLHNLNAVLGWSANQMNEPLESMSLRNILTSFGLLILVYVLNLLDVVRAQRRSFTKAESPL
;
A
#
# COMPACT_ATOMS: atom_id res chain seq x y z
N MET A 1 -15.18 19.61 46.54
CA MET A 1 -14.45 18.43 46.05
C MET A 1 -15.13 17.97 44.76
N ASN A 2 -14.60 18.35 43.59
CA ASN A 2 -15.18 18.00 42.29
C ASN A 2 -14.41 16.80 41.71
N ASN A 3 -14.97 15.61 41.84
CA ASN A 3 -14.49 14.42 41.14
C ASN A 3 -14.91 14.53 39.67
N LYS A 4 -14.00 14.99 38.81
CA LYS A 4 -14.16 14.82 37.36
C LYS A 4 -14.06 13.32 37.06
N SER A 5 -15.20 12.70 36.81
CA SER A 5 -15.29 11.35 36.25
C SER A 5 -14.55 11.32 34.91
N ALA A 6 -13.45 10.58 34.87
CA ALA A 6 -12.72 10.33 33.64
C ALA A 6 -13.65 9.57 32.68
N SER A 7 -14.07 10.24 31.60
CA SER A 7 -14.85 9.61 30.54
C SER A 7 -13.99 8.51 29.90
N PRO A 8 -14.51 7.28 29.71
CA PRO A 8 -13.73 6.20 29.14
C PRO A 8 -13.27 6.58 27.73
N ALA A 9 -11.95 6.64 27.53
CA ALA A 9 -11.35 6.98 26.25
C ALA A 9 -11.83 5.98 25.18
N THR A 10 -12.65 6.43 24.25
CA THR A 10 -13.18 5.59 23.19
C THR A 10 -12.04 5.15 22.27
N PRO A 11 -12.04 3.87 21.83
CA PRO A 11 -11.01 3.32 20.96
C PRO A 11 -11.00 4.05 19.62
N SER A 12 -10.00 4.91 19.41
CA SER A 12 -9.78 5.64 18.16
C SER A 12 -9.52 4.64 17.00
N ARG A 13 -10.54 4.41 16.17
CA ARG A 13 -10.47 3.58 14.96
C ARG A 13 -9.68 4.25 13.83
N THR A 14 -9.24 5.49 14.05
CA THR A 14 -8.61 6.37 13.07
C THR A 14 -7.34 5.76 12.48
N ALA A 15 -6.56 5.00 13.25
CA ALA A 15 -5.35 4.32 12.75
C ALA A 15 -5.63 3.23 11.70
N ILE A 16 -6.79 2.56 11.78
CA ILE A 16 -7.22 1.55 10.79
C ILE A 16 -7.62 2.26 9.51
N PHE A 17 -8.49 3.26 9.62
CA PHE A 17 -8.92 4.05 8.48
C PHE A 17 -7.74 4.70 7.77
N LEU A 18 -6.77 5.24 8.50
CA LEU A 18 -5.60 5.88 7.89
C LEU A 18 -4.70 4.88 7.14
N SER A 19 -4.53 3.66 7.66
CA SER A 19 -3.77 2.61 6.97
C SER A 19 -4.50 2.03 5.77
N ALA A 20 -5.84 1.98 5.84
CA ALA A 20 -6.68 1.38 4.81
C ALA A 20 -7.07 2.35 3.68
N PHE A 21 -7.04 3.67 3.91
CA PHE A 21 -7.48 4.65 2.92
C PHE A 21 -6.37 5.53 2.35
N VAL A 22 -5.28 5.77 3.08
CA VAL A 22 -4.26 6.73 2.64
C VAL A 22 -3.10 6.01 1.97
N TYR A 23 -2.39 5.17 2.73
CA TYR A 23 -1.16 4.56 2.26
C TYR A 23 -0.66 3.48 3.25
N PRO A 24 -0.22 2.30 2.78
CA PRO A 24 0.30 1.26 3.66
C PRO A 24 1.53 1.75 4.44
N GLY A 25 1.53 1.50 5.75
CA GLY A 25 2.60 1.93 6.67
C GLY A 25 2.26 3.18 7.50
N VAL A 26 1.29 4.01 7.08
CA VAL A 26 0.95 5.25 7.80
C VAL A 26 0.40 4.96 9.20
N GLY A 27 -0.53 4.03 9.38
CA GLY A 27 -1.04 3.77 10.73
C GLY A 27 -0.04 3.07 11.66
N GLN A 28 1.01 2.45 11.13
CA GLN A 28 2.10 1.94 11.96
C GLN A 28 2.96 3.09 12.52
N CYS A 29 3.12 4.19 11.78
CA CYS A 29 3.75 5.42 12.30
C CYS A 29 2.92 6.03 13.45
N PHE A 30 1.59 6.04 13.35
CA PHE A 30 0.71 6.48 14.44
C PHE A 30 0.81 5.59 15.69
N GLN A 31 1.11 4.30 15.51
CA GLN A 31 1.36 3.35 16.61
C GLN A 31 2.81 3.43 17.14
N LYS A 32 3.61 4.42 16.74
CA LYS A 32 5.04 4.57 17.07
C LYS A 32 5.93 3.40 16.59
N ARG A 33 5.45 2.59 15.64
CA ARG A 33 6.18 1.47 15.01
C ARG A 33 6.81 1.93 13.70
N TRP A 34 7.66 2.95 13.78
CA TRP A 34 8.27 3.64 12.63
C TRP A 34 9.05 2.69 11.71
N LEU A 35 9.82 1.76 12.28
CA LEU A 35 10.61 0.81 11.49
C LEU A 35 9.71 -0.12 10.66
N THR A 36 8.66 -0.68 11.28
CA THR A 36 7.72 -1.55 10.57
C THR A 36 6.97 -0.76 9.49
N GLY A 37 6.55 0.48 9.82
CA GLY A 37 5.87 1.37 8.87
C GLY A 37 6.73 1.67 7.66
N ALA A 38 8.01 2.00 7.88
CA ALA A 38 8.99 2.27 6.82
C ALA A 38 9.22 1.04 5.93
N VAL A 39 9.33 -0.15 6.51
CA VAL A 39 9.53 -1.40 5.74
C VAL A 39 8.35 -1.67 4.82
N PHE A 40 7.11 -1.60 5.33
CA PHE A 40 5.93 -1.85 4.50
C PHE A 40 5.69 -0.75 3.45
N ALA A 41 5.90 0.51 3.81
CA ALA A 41 5.83 1.64 2.88
C ALA A 41 6.85 1.49 1.75
N GLY A 42 8.10 1.18 2.09
CA GLY A 42 9.17 0.96 1.12
C GLY A 42 8.87 -0.21 0.19
N LEU A 43 8.48 -1.37 0.75
CA LEU A 43 8.14 -2.56 -0.04
C LEU A 43 6.96 -2.30 -0.99
N PHE A 44 5.92 -1.63 -0.50
CA PHE A 44 4.77 -1.27 -1.33
C PHE A 44 5.16 -0.29 -2.44
N THR A 45 5.99 0.73 -2.15
CA THR A 45 6.48 1.68 -3.16
C THR A 45 7.26 0.97 -4.25
N VAL A 46 8.21 0.10 -3.87
CA VAL A 46 9.04 -0.62 -4.83
C VAL A 46 8.17 -1.48 -5.74
N LEU A 47 7.23 -2.24 -5.18
CA LEU A 47 6.30 -3.05 -5.97
C LEU A 47 5.35 -2.21 -6.84
N ALA A 48 4.90 -1.05 -6.35
CA ALA A 48 4.08 -0.13 -7.13
C ALA A 48 4.86 0.43 -8.34
N VAL A 49 6.11 0.83 -8.14
CA VAL A 49 6.99 1.31 -9.21
C VAL A 49 7.26 0.20 -10.23
N VAL A 50 7.51 -1.03 -9.77
CA VAL A 50 7.67 -2.18 -10.66
C VAL A 50 6.41 -2.43 -11.48
N LEU A 51 5.23 -2.41 -10.85
CA LEU A 51 3.95 -2.57 -11.55
C LEU A 51 3.73 -1.47 -12.59
N ILE A 52 3.97 -0.21 -12.22
CA ILE A 52 3.89 0.93 -13.14
C ILE A 52 4.84 0.71 -14.32
N TYR A 53 6.09 0.35 -14.06
CA TYR A 53 7.06 0.09 -15.12
C TYR A 53 6.62 -1.05 -16.07
N VAL A 54 6.15 -2.17 -15.52
CA VAL A 54 5.67 -3.32 -16.29
C VAL A 54 4.48 -2.98 -17.18
N VAL A 55 3.61 -2.06 -16.76
CA VAL A 55 2.43 -1.64 -17.52
C VAL A 55 2.76 -0.52 -18.51
N PHE A 56 3.46 0.53 -18.07
CA PHE A 56 3.68 1.72 -18.88
C PHE A 56 4.75 1.53 -19.95
N LYS A 57 5.77 0.69 -19.71
CA LYS A 57 6.81 0.44 -20.72
C LYS A 57 6.23 -0.08 -22.05
N PRO A 58 5.50 -1.22 -22.10
CA PRO A 58 4.95 -1.72 -23.36
C PRO A 58 3.85 -0.79 -23.91
N LEU A 59 3.11 -0.08 -23.04
CA LEU A 59 2.09 0.88 -23.45
C LEU A 59 2.69 2.08 -24.20
N LEU A 60 3.75 2.67 -23.65
CA LEU A 60 4.47 3.78 -24.28
C LEU A 60 5.20 3.31 -25.55
N HIS A 61 5.78 2.11 -25.55
CA HIS A 61 6.40 1.54 -26.74
C HIS A 61 5.38 1.37 -27.88
N ASN A 62 4.23 0.75 -27.59
CA ASN A 62 3.17 0.54 -28.57
C ASN A 62 2.55 1.87 -29.04
N LEU A 63 2.36 2.84 -28.14
CA LEU A 63 1.88 4.17 -28.50
C LEU A 63 2.85 4.87 -29.46
N ASN A 64 4.15 4.84 -29.17
CA ASN A 64 5.17 5.43 -30.03
C ASN A 64 5.26 4.70 -31.38
N ALA A 65 5.11 3.38 -31.40
CA ALA A 65 5.07 2.60 -32.65
C ALA A 65 3.88 3.00 -33.53
N VAL A 66 2.69 3.17 -32.94
CA VAL A 66 1.47 3.58 -33.67
C VAL A 66 1.57 5.01 -34.19
N LEU A 67 2.07 5.94 -33.37
CA LEU A 67 2.28 7.34 -33.79
C LEU A 67 3.39 7.45 -34.85
N GLY A 68 4.47 6.67 -34.71
CA GLY A 68 5.56 6.60 -35.67
C GLY A 68 5.13 6.01 -37.02
N TRP A 69 4.23 5.03 -37.01
CA TRP A 69 3.61 4.51 -38.22
C TRP A 69 2.80 5.58 -38.96
N SER A 70 2.01 6.39 -38.24
CA SER A 70 1.22 7.46 -38.86
C SER A 70 2.09 8.56 -39.47
N ALA A 71 3.30 8.77 -38.94
CA ALA A 71 4.23 9.79 -39.39
C ALA A 71 5.15 9.32 -40.53
N ASN A 72 5.67 8.09 -40.46
CA ASN A 72 6.80 7.65 -41.30
C ASN A 72 6.64 6.24 -41.93
N GLN A 73 5.47 5.59 -41.82
CA GLN A 73 5.24 4.21 -42.30
C GLN A 73 6.25 3.15 -41.80
N MET A 74 6.87 3.35 -40.63
CA MET A 74 7.75 2.33 -40.07
C MET A 74 6.94 1.21 -39.41
N ASN A 75 7.28 -0.05 -39.76
CA ASN A 75 6.69 -1.26 -39.18
C ASN A 75 7.48 -1.69 -37.94
N GLU A 76 7.39 -0.93 -36.85
CA GLU A 76 7.89 -1.40 -35.55
C GLU A 76 6.96 -2.51 -35.01
N PRO A 77 7.49 -3.66 -34.59
CA PRO A 77 6.66 -4.74 -34.05
C PRO A 77 6.05 -4.33 -32.71
N LEU A 78 4.75 -4.59 -32.53
CA LEU A 78 4.06 -4.33 -31.27
C LEU A 78 4.59 -5.27 -30.17
N GLU A 79 4.92 -4.69 -29.01
CA GLU A 79 5.35 -5.44 -27.84
C GLU A 79 4.13 -6.09 -27.17
N SER A 80 4.16 -7.41 -27.04
CA SER A 80 3.07 -8.17 -26.39
C SER A 80 3.09 -7.94 -24.88
N MET A 81 1.98 -7.45 -24.31
CA MET A 81 1.83 -7.35 -22.86
C MET A 81 1.65 -8.74 -22.23
N SER A 82 2.61 -9.13 -21.38
CA SER A 82 2.48 -10.34 -20.58
C SER A 82 1.50 -10.11 -19.43
N LEU A 83 0.25 -10.54 -19.62
CA LEU A 83 -0.79 -10.53 -18.57
C LEU A 83 -0.33 -11.24 -17.30
N ARG A 84 0.48 -12.30 -17.44
CA ARG A 84 1.05 -13.01 -16.30
C ARG A 84 1.89 -12.08 -15.42
N ASN A 85 2.78 -11.28 -16.00
CA ASN A 85 3.67 -10.39 -15.25
C ASN A 85 2.90 -9.27 -14.53
N ILE A 86 1.84 -8.76 -15.18
CA ILE A 86 0.95 -7.75 -14.60
C ILE A 86 0.21 -8.35 -13.41
N LEU A 87 -0.41 -9.53 -13.59
CA LEU A 87 -1.15 -10.23 -12.55
C LEU A 87 -0.27 -10.63 -11.36
N THR A 88 0.96 -11.10 -11.60
CA THR A 88 1.88 -11.45 -10.51
C THR A 88 2.32 -10.20 -9.74
N SER A 89 2.65 -9.11 -10.43
CA SER A 89 3.08 -7.86 -9.77
C SER A 89 1.94 -7.24 -8.97
N PHE A 90 0.74 -7.21 -9.54
CA PHE A 90 -0.46 -6.73 -8.87
C PHE A 90 -0.86 -7.62 -7.69
N GLY A 91 -0.78 -8.95 -7.86
CA GLY A 91 -1.05 -9.90 -6.79
C GLY A 91 -0.09 -9.76 -5.61
N LEU A 92 1.21 -9.56 -5.88
CA LEU A 92 2.22 -9.28 -4.84
C LEU A 92 1.92 -7.96 -4.11
N LEU A 93 1.52 -6.92 -4.84
CA LEU A 93 1.16 -5.63 -4.28
C LEU A 93 -0.04 -5.77 -3.31
N ILE A 94 -1.09 -6.47 -3.74
CA ILE A 94 -2.25 -6.78 -2.88
C ILE A 94 -1.84 -7.59 -1.66
N LEU A 95 -0.98 -8.61 -1.84
CA LEU A 95 -0.52 -9.44 -0.73
C LEU A 95 0.20 -8.59 0.33
N VAL A 96 1.13 -7.74 -0.09
CA VAL A 96 1.85 -6.83 0.82
C VAL A 96 0.89 -5.88 1.52
N TYR A 97 -0.11 -5.37 0.79
CA TYR A 97 -1.15 -4.51 1.35
C TYR A 97 -1.99 -5.22 2.42
N VAL A 98 -2.45 -6.44 2.16
CA VAL A 98 -3.23 -7.24 3.12
C VAL A 98 -2.38 -7.59 4.34
N LEU A 99 -1.11 -7.97 4.15
CA LEU A 99 -0.20 -8.25 5.27
C LEU A 99 0.04 -7.02 6.14
N ASN A 100 0.20 -5.84 5.55
CA ASN A 100 0.29 -4.58 6.28
C ASN A 100 -0.96 -4.34 7.13
N LEU A 101 -2.14 -4.50 6.55
CA LEU A 101 -3.42 -4.29 7.23
C LEU A 101 -3.59 -5.28 8.40
N LEU A 102 -3.27 -6.55 8.20
CA LEU A 102 -3.32 -7.57 9.24
C LEU A 102 -2.36 -7.25 10.40
N ASP A 103 -1.15 -6.76 10.11
CA ASP A 103 -0.21 -6.34 11.16
C ASP A 103 -0.75 -5.15 11.96
N VAL A 104 -1.30 -4.13 11.29
CA VAL A 104 -1.90 -2.96 11.97
C VAL A 104 -3.06 -3.38 12.87
N VAL A 105 -3.96 -4.24 12.38
CA VAL A 105 -5.12 -4.73 13.14
C VAL A 105 -4.67 -5.57 14.33
N ARG A 106 -3.69 -6.46 14.16
CA ARG A 106 -3.14 -7.28 15.26
C ARG A 106 -2.45 -6.42 16.31
N ALA A 107 -1.66 -5.43 15.89
CA ALA A 107 -0.97 -4.52 16.79
C ALA A 107 -1.95 -3.67 17.60
N GLN A 108 -3.00 -3.18 16.96
CA GLN A 108 -4.04 -2.43 17.65
C GLN A 108 -4.78 -3.27 18.70
N ARG A 109 -5.10 -4.53 18.39
CA ARG A 109 -5.73 -5.44 19.37
C ARG A 109 -4.84 -5.65 20.60
N ARG A 110 -3.52 -5.77 20.43
CA ARG A 110 -2.57 -5.91 21.56
C ARG A 110 -2.48 -4.66 22.43
N SER A 111 -2.57 -3.47 21.82
CA SER A 111 -2.54 -2.21 22.56
C SER A 111 -3.75 -2.04 23.47
N PHE A 112 -4.92 -2.59 23.11
CA PHE A 112 -6.11 -2.57 23.96
C PHE A 112 -5.96 -3.44 25.21
N THR A 113 -5.46 -4.67 25.06
CA THR A 113 -5.30 -5.59 26.21
C THR A 113 -4.34 -5.04 27.27
N LYS A 114 -3.30 -4.29 26.87
CA LYS A 114 -2.36 -3.67 27.83
C LYS A 114 -2.98 -2.50 28.60
N ALA A 115 -4.00 -1.85 28.08
CA ALA A 115 -4.64 -0.71 28.75
C ALA A 115 -5.55 -1.16 29.91
N GLU A 116 -6.04 -2.40 29.90
CA GLU A 116 -6.92 -2.97 30.94
C GLU A 116 -6.16 -3.59 32.11
N SER A 117 -4.83 -3.73 32.03
CA SER A 117 -3.99 -4.27 33.10
C SER A 117 -3.00 -3.24 33.70
N PRO A 118 -3.48 -2.12 34.27
CA PRO A 118 -2.62 -1.26 35.09
C PRO A 118 -2.50 -1.90 36.49
N LEU A 119 -1.44 -2.68 36.71
CA LEU A 119 -0.96 -3.03 38.06
C LEU A 119 0.15 -2.04 38.46
#